data_AF-A0A5D2PFD5-F1
#
_entry.id   AF-A0A5D2PFD5-F1
#
_cell.length_a   1.000
_cell.length_b   1.000
_cell.length_c   1.000
_cell.angle_alpha   90.00
_cell.angle_beta   90.00
_cell.angle_gamma   90.00
#
_symmetry.space_group_name_H-M   'P 1'
#
loop_
_entity.id
_entity.type
_entity.pdbx_description
1 polymer ?
#
loop_
_entity_poly.entity_id
_entity_poly.type
_entity_poly.pdbx_seq_one_letter_code
_entity_poly.pdbx_strand_id
1 'polypeptide(L)'
;MASMASSSSFLYYNKYKSKSKAQILPRIVLSQSSQLPDDKPHHQLPRREIILRSSELAVIGAIFSFSGKKPEYLGVQKNPPSLALCPATNNCISTSENATDLTHYAPPWNYNGGRNRKKPVNREVAMEELLQVIKSTKPDKYTPKIVEKKDDYVRVEYQSPILGFVDDVEFWFPPGKDSIVEYRSASRIGNFDFDINRKRIKALRVELEKKGWASVETF
;
A
#
# COMPACT_ATOMS: atom_id res chain seq x y z
N MET A 1 -8.20 -46.32 -49.48
CA MET A 1 -6.75 -46.07 -49.33
C MET A 1 -6.51 -45.45 -47.98
N ALA A 2 -5.64 -46.08 -47.18
CA ALA A 2 -5.36 -45.78 -45.79
C ALA A 2 -4.16 -44.83 -45.62
N SER A 3 -4.08 -44.12 -44.49
CA SER A 3 -2.86 -43.73 -43.74
C SER A 3 -3.33 -43.04 -42.43
N MET A 4 -3.14 -43.56 -41.21
CA MET A 4 -1.92 -43.69 -40.36
C MET A 4 -1.19 -42.34 -40.19
N ALA A 5 -0.79 -41.81 -39.01
CA ALA A 5 -0.56 -42.25 -37.62
C ALA A 5 -0.74 -41.00 -36.69
N SER A 6 -0.64 -40.95 -35.35
CA SER A 6 0.19 -41.70 -34.40
C SER A 6 -0.31 -41.52 -32.96
N SER A 7 -0.24 -42.59 -32.16
CA SER A 7 -0.55 -42.66 -30.73
C SER A 7 0.63 -42.16 -29.88
N SER A 8 0.34 -41.42 -28.80
CA SER A 8 1.30 -41.16 -27.72
C SER A 8 1.12 -42.17 -26.59
N SER A 9 2.13 -43.04 -26.45
CA SER A 9 2.29 -44.04 -25.40
C SER A 9 2.74 -43.37 -24.10
N PHE A 10 1.94 -43.43 -23.03
CA PHE A 10 2.44 -43.17 -21.68
C PHE A 10 2.81 -44.50 -21.02
N LEU A 11 4.10 -44.64 -20.75
CA LEU A 11 4.71 -45.80 -20.09
C LEU A 11 4.29 -45.86 -18.62
N TYR A 12 3.81 -47.05 -18.25
CA TYR A 12 3.70 -47.54 -16.88
C TYR A 12 5.05 -47.50 -16.16
N TYR A 13 5.09 -46.93 -14.96
CA TYR A 13 6.09 -47.28 -13.94
C TYR A 13 5.35 -47.66 -12.67
N ASN A 14 5.59 -48.88 -12.20
CA ASN A 14 4.89 -49.48 -11.06
C ASN A 14 5.92 -49.90 -10.00
N LYS A 15 5.49 -49.78 -8.74
CA LYS A 15 6.07 -50.26 -7.47
C LYS A 15 7.30 -49.51 -6.93
N TYR A 16 7.19 -49.04 -5.68
CA TYR A 16 7.62 -49.83 -4.51
C TYR A 16 6.94 -49.34 -3.22
N LYS A 17 6.30 -50.27 -2.50
CA LYS A 17 5.88 -50.12 -1.10
C LYS A 17 7.11 -49.99 -0.22
N SER A 18 7.17 -49.00 0.67
CA SER A 18 8.04 -49.06 1.84
C SER A 18 7.34 -48.47 3.07
N LYS A 19 7.58 -49.13 4.20
CA LYS A 19 6.84 -49.11 5.46
C LYS A 19 7.00 -47.77 6.20
N SER A 20 5.92 -47.22 6.73
CA SER A 20 5.95 -46.17 7.74
C SER A 20 6.50 -46.74 9.05
N LYS A 21 7.70 -46.30 9.44
CA LYS A 21 8.24 -46.53 10.78
C LYS A 21 7.68 -45.45 11.71
N ALA A 22 7.12 -45.92 12.83
CA ALA A 22 6.64 -45.12 13.94
C ALA A 22 7.70 -44.11 14.42
N GLN A 23 7.31 -42.84 14.53
CA GLN A 23 8.05 -41.85 15.28
C GLN A 23 7.53 -41.83 16.72
N ILE A 24 8.39 -42.28 17.61
CA ILE A 24 8.20 -42.35 19.05
C ILE A 24 8.26 -40.92 19.61
N LEU A 25 7.16 -40.46 20.21
CA LEU A 25 7.13 -39.26 21.04
C LEU A 25 7.85 -39.57 22.36
N PRO A 26 8.82 -38.75 22.83
CA PRO A 26 9.37 -38.94 24.15
C PRO A 26 8.36 -38.44 25.19
N ARG A 27 7.82 -39.38 25.95
CA ARG A 27 6.99 -39.17 27.14
C ARG A 27 7.91 -38.67 28.25
N ILE A 28 7.95 -37.37 28.49
CA ILE A 28 8.71 -36.79 29.61
C ILE A 28 8.00 -37.20 30.91
N VAL A 29 8.64 -38.08 31.66
CA VAL A 29 8.23 -38.53 32.99
C VAL A 29 8.64 -37.43 33.98
N LEU A 30 7.64 -36.86 34.66
CA LEU A 30 7.84 -35.99 35.81
C LEU A 30 8.23 -36.88 37.00
N SER A 31 9.51 -36.87 37.40
CA SER A 31 9.92 -37.40 38.70
C SER A 31 10.22 -36.24 39.64
N GLN A 32 9.40 -36.11 40.68
CA GLN A 32 9.73 -35.30 41.85
C GLN A 32 10.74 -36.08 42.70
N SER A 33 11.88 -35.46 43.01
CA SER A 33 12.66 -35.80 44.20
C SER A 33 13.19 -34.51 44.82
N SER A 34 13.04 -34.45 46.14
CA SER A 34 13.20 -33.28 47.00
C SER A 34 14.57 -33.24 47.69
N GLN A 35 15.17 -32.03 47.72
CA GLN A 35 15.91 -31.39 48.86
C GLN A 35 17.30 -31.97 49.25
N LEU A 36 18.41 -31.25 49.55
CA LEU A 36 18.80 -29.88 50.01
C LEU A 36 20.37 -29.74 49.85
N PRO A 37 21.08 -28.69 50.33
CA PRO A 37 21.01 -27.25 50.06
C PRO A 37 22.36 -26.69 49.51
N ASP A 38 22.35 -25.63 48.69
CA ASP A 38 23.54 -24.79 48.50
C ASP A 38 23.14 -23.33 48.72
N ASP A 39 23.55 -22.81 49.88
CA ASP A 39 23.35 -21.42 50.30
C ASP A 39 24.16 -20.49 49.39
N LYS A 40 23.49 -19.91 48.40
CA LYS A 40 23.92 -18.63 47.83
C LYS A 40 22.78 -17.63 48.01
N PRO A 41 23.04 -16.44 48.57
CA PRO A 41 22.01 -15.45 48.73
C PRO A 41 21.57 -15.02 47.34
N HIS A 42 20.38 -15.46 46.93
CA HIS A 42 19.66 -14.87 45.83
C HIS A 42 19.41 -13.41 46.21
N HIS A 43 20.17 -12.51 45.60
CA HIS A 43 19.85 -11.11 45.64
C HIS A 43 18.54 -10.94 44.87
N GLN A 44 17.42 -10.97 45.59
CA GLN A 44 16.13 -10.57 45.07
C GLN A 44 16.23 -9.08 44.77
N LEU A 45 16.53 -8.75 43.51
CA LEU A 45 16.46 -7.38 43.04
C LEU A 45 15.00 -6.94 43.26
N PRO A 46 14.72 -5.97 44.14
CA PRO A 46 13.36 -5.57 44.45
C PRO A 46 12.65 -5.14 43.17
N ARG A 47 11.33 -5.35 43.08
CA ARG A 47 10.50 -5.09 41.88
C ARG A 47 10.74 -3.71 41.21
N ARG A 48 11.25 -2.74 41.98
CA ARG A 48 11.72 -1.41 41.54
C ARG A 48 12.96 -1.42 40.65
N GLU A 49 13.89 -2.37 40.79
CA GLU A 49 15.10 -2.49 39.94
C GLU A 49 14.82 -3.12 38.58
N ILE A 50 13.82 -4.01 38.49
CA ILE A 50 13.34 -4.54 37.20
C ILE A 50 12.71 -3.41 36.37
N ILE A 51 11.98 -2.50 37.03
CA ILE A 51 11.39 -1.31 36.39
C ILE A 51 12.49 -0.33 35.95
N LEU A 52 13.56 -0.17 36.73
CA LEU A 52 14.68 0.71 36.37
C LEU A 52 15.53 0.16 35.21
N ARG A 53 15.77 -1.15 35.11
CA ARG A 53 16.46 -1.75 33.95
C ARG A 53 15.58 -1.89 32.70
N SER A 54 14.25 -1.81 32.82
CA SER A 54 13.33 -1.78 31.68
C SER A 54 13.24 -0.40 30.99
N SER A 55 13.78 0.65 31.62
CA SER A 55 13.78 2.00 31.06
C SER A 55 14.69 2.15 29.84
N GLU A 56 15.75 1.34 29.71
CA GLU A 56 16.61 1.33 28.51
C GLU A 56 15.92 0.69 27.29
N LEU A 57 15.04 -0.29 27.49
CA LEU A 57 14.25 -0.89 26.41
C LEU A 57 13.08 0.00 25.96
N ALA A 58 12.54 0.84 26.85
CA ALA A 58 11.48 1.79 26.51
C ALA A 58 11.95 2.91 25.57
N VAL A 59 13.25 3.20 25.52
CA VAL A 59 13.84 4.21 24.61
C VAL A 59 13.94 3.70 23.17
N ILE A 60 13.94 2.38 22.94
CA ILE A 60 14.02 1.80 21.58
C ILE A 60 12.70 2.00 20.80
N GLY A 61 11.59 2.27 21.48
CA GLY A 61 10.31 2.62 20.84
C GLY A 61 10.23 4.07 20.33
N ALA A 62 11.23 4.91 20.61
CA ALA A 62 11.25 6.29 20.18
C ALA A 62 11.73 6.42 18.71
N ILE A 63 10.75 6.65 17.82
CA ILE A 63 10.91 7.43 16.57
C ILE A 63 11.63 6.71 15.41
N PHE A 64 11.14 5.54 14.99
CA PHE A 64 11.30 5.16 13.60
C PHE A 64 10.26 5.92 12.75
N SER A 65 10.56 7.17 12.40
CA SER A 65 9.78 7.92 11.41
C SER A 65 10.39 7.69 10.03
N PHE A 66 9.91 6.68 9.31
CA PHE A 66 10.38 6.37 7.95
C PHE A 66 9.75 7.29 6.89
N SER A 67 9.75 8.60 7.15
CA SER A 67 9.10 9.56 6.25
C SER A 67 9.79 9.65 4.88
N GLY A 68 11.11 9.49 4.82
CA GLY A 68 11.90 9.64 3.59
C GLY A 68 11.98 11.07 3.05
N LYS A 69 12.98 11.29 2.18
CA LYS A 69 13.19 12.58 1.51
C LYS A 69 12.11 12.76 0.43
N LYS A 70 11.53 13.96 0.37
CA LYS A 70 10.63 14.34 -0.73
C LYS A 70 11.38 14.23 -2.07
N PRO A 71 10.86 13.49 -3.06
CA PRO A 71 11.45 13.47 -4.39
C PRO A 71 11.43 14.86 -5.04
N GLU A 72 12.48 15.18 -5.81
CA GLU A 72 12.63 16.49 -6.46
C GLU A 72 11.86 16.57 -7.79
N TYR A 73 11.49 15.43 -8.37
CA TYR A 73 10.78 15.32 -9.63
C TYR A 73 9.24 15.44 -9.50
N LEU A 74 8.71 15.69 -8.29
CA LEU A 74 7.26 15.85 -8.08
C LEU A 74 6.72 17.10 -8.80
N GLY A 75 5.44 17.03 -9.18
CA GLY A 75 4.74 18.07 -9.91
C GLY A 75 4.53 17.73 -11.39
N VAL A 76 3.93 18.69 -12.10
CA VAL A 76 3.64 18.58 -13.52
C VAL A 76 4.94 18.76 -14.32
N GLN A 77 5.30 17.72 -15.09
CA GLN A 77 6.41 17.72 -16.02
C GLN A 77 6.09 18.60 -17.22
N LYS A 78 7.10 19.13 -17.93
CA LYS A 78 6.86 20.12 -18.99
C LYS A 78 6.73 19.54 -20.40
N ASN A 79 7.26 18.34 -20.67
CA ASN A 79 7.42 17.82 -22.04
C ASN A 79 7.25 16.29 -22.13
N PRO A 80 6.07 15.78 -22.54
CA PRO A 80 4.78 16.49 -22.57
C PRO A 80 4.29 16.86 -21.16
N PRO A 81 3.29 17.75 -21.02
CA PRO A 81 2.65 17.98 -19.74
C PRO A 81 2.00 16.71 -19.18
N SER A 82 2.54 16.20 -18.07
CA SER A 82 2.03 15.01 -17.38
C SER A 82 2.50 14.99 -15.92
N LEU A 83 1.94 14.12 -15.09
CA LEU A 83 2.56 13.82 -13.80
C LEU A 83 3.84 13.00 -14.00
N ALA A 84 4.66 12.93 -12.95
CA ALA A 84 5.85 12.11 -12.95
C ALA A 84 5.50 10.63 -13.17
N LEU A 85 6.42 9.89 -13.80
CA LEU A 85 6.32 8.44 -13.88
C LEU A 85 6.60 7.80 -12.51
N CYS A 86 6.13 6.57 -12.36
CA CYS A 86 6.44 5.71 -11.25
C CYS A 86 7.90 5.23 -11.33
N PRO A 87 8.59 5.14 -10.19
CA PRO A 87 9.82 4.35 -10.12
C PRO A 87 9.50 2.87 -10.42
N ALA A 88 10.52 2.07 -10.73
CA ALA A 88 10.37 0.64 -11.00
C ALA A 88 9.94 -0.22 -9.79
N THR A 89 9.59 0.40 -8.67
CA THR A 89 9.16 -0.25 -7.43
C THR A 89 7.65 -0.37 -7.37
N ASN A 90 7.15 -1.48 -6.82
CA ASN A 90 5.73 -1.83 -6.76
C ASN A 90 4.96 -1.09 -5.64
N ASN A 91 5.30 0.17 -5.40
CA ASN A 91 4.70 1.05 -4.39
C ASN A 91 4.32 2.40 -5.00
N CYS A 92 3.98 2.39 -6.29
CA CYS A 92 3.55 3.57 -7.02
C CYS A 92 2.45 3.20 -8.00
N ILE A 93 1.47 4.09 -8.14
CA ILE A 93 0.56 4.10 -9.27
C ILE A 93 0.46 5.51 -9.86
N SER A 94 0.29 5.60 -11.18
CA SER A 94 0.15 6.87 -11.89
C SER A 94 -0.71 6.71 -13.14
N THR A 95 -1.48 7.76 -13.45
CA THR A 95 -2.26 7.84 -14.68
C THR A 95 -1.41 8.12 -15.91
N SER A 96 -0.19 8.62 -15.73
CA SER A 96 0.74 8.92 -16.82
C SER A 96 1.55 7.69 -17.29
N GLU A 97 1.36 6.54 -16.65
CA GLU A 97 1.99 5.28 -17.07
C GLU A 97 1.36 4.68 -18.33
N ASN A 98 2.08 3.74 -18.94
CA ASN A 98 1.53 2.98 -20.06
C ASN A 98 0.39 2.08 -19.59
N ALA A 99 -0.75 2.10 -20.29
CA ALA A 99 -1.92 1.26 -20.00
C ALA A 99 -1.61 -0.25 -19.99
N THR A 100 -0.53 -0.70 -20.64
CA THR A 100 -0.09 -2.11 -20.59
C THR A 100 0.61 -2.48 -19.28
N ASP A 101 1.11 -1.51 -18.52
CA ASP A 101 1.70 -1.73 -17.19
C ASP A 101 0.61 -1.81 -16.12
N LEU A 102 0.04 -2.99 -15.95
CA LEU A 102 -1.03 -3.22 -14.96
C LEU A 102 -0.57 -2.99 -13.50
N THR A 103 0.74 -2.96 -13.25
CA THR A 103 1.31 -2.79 -11.90
C THR A 103 1.25 -1.32 -11.48
N HIS A 104 1.65 -0.42 -12.37
CA HIS A 104 1.74 1.02 -12.06
C HIS A 104 0.61 1.84 -12.66
N TYR A 105 -0.01 1.39 -13.76
CA TYR A 105 -1.08 2.15 -14.40
C TYR A 105 -2.36 2.17 -13.57
N ALA A 106 -2.97 3.35 -13.54
CA ALA A 106 -4.36 3.52 -13.17
C ALA A 106 -5.07 4.51 -14.09
N PRO A 107 -6.35 4.28 -14.45
CA PRO A 107 -7.08 5.14 -15.36
C PRO A 107 -7.39 6.47 -14.68
N PRO A 108 -7.36 7.57 -15.44
CA PRO A 108 -7.71 8.88 -14.93
C PRO A 108 -9.20 8.95 -14.59
N TRP A 109 -9.57 9.96 -13.81
CA TRP A 109 -10.96 10.20 -13.44
C TRP A 109 -11.57 11.30 -14.29
N ASN A 110 -12.82 11.12 -14.69
CA ASN A 110 -13.64 12.15 -15.30
C ASN A 110 -14.60 12.73 -14.24
N TYR A 111 -14.36 13.96 -13.82
CA TYR A 111 -15.20 14.64 -12.83
C TYR A 111 -16.56 15.06 -13.40
N ASN A 112 -16.88 14.83 -14.66
CA ASN A 112 -18.24 14.98 -15.19
C ASN A 112 -18.80 13.66 -15.76
N GLY A 113 -18.05 12.55 -15.67
CA GLY A 113 -18.39 11.30 -16.36
C GLY A 113 -19.63 10.60 -15.82
N GLY A 114 -19.87 10.68 -14.50
CA GLY A 114 -21.06 10.11 -13.84
C GLY A 114 -22.20 11.12 -13.65
N ARG A 115 -22.03 12.38 -14.07
CA ARG A 115 -23.01 13.45 -13.91
C ARG A 115 -24.01 13.49 -15.06
N ASN A 116 -25.17 14.10 -14.80
CA ASN A 116 -26.10 14.46 -15.85
C ASN A 116 -25.47 15.55 -16.75
N ARG A 117 -25.39 15.29 -18.06
CA ARG A 117 -24.83 16.22 -19.08
C ARG A 117 -25.44 17.62 -19.05
N LYS A 118 -26.64 17.80 -18.48
CA LYS A 118 -27.31 19.11 -18.35
C LYS A 118 -26.75 19.99 -17.22
N LYS A 119 -25.94 19.44 -16.31
CA LYS A 119 -25.36 20.18 -15.16
C LYS A 119 -23.90 19.77 -14.94
N PRO A 120 -23.00 20.08 -15.89
CA PRO A 120 -21.58 19.86 -15.68
C PRO A 120 -21.06 20.79 -14.58
N VAL A 121 -20.09 20.33 -13.81
CA VAL A 121 -19.32 21.18 -12.90
C VAL A 121 -18.06 21.68 -13.60
N ASN A 122 -17.55 22.84 -13.17
CA ASN A 122 -16.25 23.33 -13.60
C ASN A 122 -15.12 22.70 -12.75
N ARG A 123 -13.88 22.96 -13.13
CA ARG A 123 -12.68 22.46 -12.46
C ARG A 123 -12.58 22.93 -11.02
N GLU A 124 -12.99 24.17 -10.74
CA GLU A 124 -12.91 24.78 -9.41
C GLU A 124 -13.80 24.05 -8.41
N VAL A 125 -15.04 23.75 -8.79
CA VAL A 125 -15.96 22.94 -7.98
C VAL A 125 -15.46 21.50 -7.84
N ALA A 126 -14.92 20.90 -8.89
CA ALA A 126 -14.32 19.57 -8.83
C ALA A 126 -13.11 19.53 -7.85
N MET A 127 -12.26 20.56 -7.86
CA MET A 127 -11.15 20.69 -6.92
C MET A 127 -11.64 20.74 -5.47
N GLU A 128 -12.69 21.51 -5.19
CA GLU A 128 -13.28 21.59 -3.85
C GLU A 128 -13.86 20.25 -3.38
N GLU A 129 -14.57 19.56 -4.27
CA GLU A 129 -15.09 18.22 -4.01
C GLU A 129 -13.99 17.21 -3.69
N LEU A 130 -12.91 17.22 -4.47
CA LEU A 130 -11.74 16.38 -4.25
C LEU A 130 -11.12 16.68 -2.87
N LEU A 131 -10.91 17.95 -2.54
CA LEU A 131 -10.38 18.36 -1.24
C LEU A 131 -11.30 17.96 -0.08
N GLN A 132 -12.62 18.02 -0.28
CA GLN A 132 -13.58 17.55 0.72
C GLN A 132 -13.43 16.05 0.95
N VAL A 133 -13.38 15.24 -0.11
CA VAL A 133 -13.22 13.79 -0.03
C VAL A 133 -11.88 13.42 0.61
N ILE A 134 -10.79 14.08 0.24
CA ILE A 134 -9.47 13.86 0.85
C ILE A 134 -9.50 14.11 2.35
N LYS A 135 -10.20 15.15 2.82
CA LYS A 135 -10.32 15.47 4.24
C LYS A 135 -11.22 14.51 5.01
N SER A 136 -12.30 14.03 4.39
CA SER A 136 -13.25 13.12 5.05
C SER A 136 -12.80 11.66 5.02
N THR A 137 -12.08 11.25 3.99
CA THR A 137 -11.68 9.85 3.77
C THR A 137 -10.29 9.59 4.35
N LYS A 138 -10.23 8.67 5.33
CA LYS A 138 -8.98 8.23 5.97
C LYS A 138 -8.75 6.75 5.71
N PRO A 139 -8.27 6.37 4.51
CA PRO A 139 -8.02 4.98 4.18
C PRO A 139 -6.92 4.43 5.10
N ASP A 140 -7.14 3.26 5.68
CA ASP A 140 -6.19 2.55 6.56
C ASP A 140 -5.64 3.39 7.72
N LYS A 141 -6.43 4.37 8.21
CA LYS A 141 -6.06 5.31 9.27
C LYS A 141 -4.87 6.23 8.92
N TYR A 142 -4.53 6.36 7.64
CA TYR A 142 -3.56 7.35 7.19
C TYR A 142 -4.12 8.75 7.41
N THR A 143 -3.24 9.67 7.80
CA THR A 143 -3.62 11.08 7.99
C THR A 143 -3.24 11.86 6.73
N PRO A 144 -4.22 12.42 6.00
CA PRO A 144 -3.94 13.28 4.84
C PRO A 144 -3.49 14.67 5.31
N LYS A 145 -2.42 15.17 4.70
CA LYS A 145 -1.93 16.54 4.88
C LYS A 145 -1.77 17.18 3.50
N ILE A 146 -2.62 18.16 3.19
CA ILE A 146 -2.48 18.94 1.96
C ILE A 146 -1.28 19.86 2.14
N VAL A 147 -0.25 19.66 1.33
CA VAL A 147 1.03 20.37 1.44
C VAL A 147 1.25 21.38 0.33
N GLU A 148 0.52 21.23 -0.78
CA GLU A 148 0.59 22.15 -1.90
C GLU A 148 -0.78 22.20 -2.58
N LYS A 149 -1.26 23.42 -2.84
CA LYS A 149 -2.48 23.67 -3.60
C LYS A 149 -2.21 24.82 -4.56
N LYS A 150 -2.44 24.55 -5.84
CA LYS A 150 -2.46 25.50 -6.96
C LYS A 150 -3.84 25.45 -7.61
N ASP A 151 -4.04 26.22 -8.67
CA ASP A 151 -5.33 26.29 -9.37
C ASP A 151 -5.66 24.99 -10.11
N ASP A 152 -4.65 24.30 -10.63
CA ASP A 152 -4.76 23.08 -11.44
C ASP A 152 -4.12 21.85 -10.77
N TYR A 153 -3.53 22.00 -9.60
CA TYR A 153 -2.70 20.95 -8.99
C TYR A 153 -2.83 20.93 -7.47
N VAL A 154 -2.91 19.74 -6.90
CA VAL A 154 -2.88 19.50 -5.45
C VAL A 154 -1.92 18.37 -5.13
N ARG A 155 -1.12 18.56 -4.07
CA ARG A 155 -0.31 17.51 -3.48
C ARG A 155 -0.68 17.27 -2.02
N VAL A 156 -0.79 16.01 -1.67
CA VAL A 156 -1.18 15.52 -0.36
C VAL A 156 -0.17 14.51 0.11
N GLU A 157 0.32 14.68 1.33
CA GLU A 157 1.13 13.69 2.02
C GLU A 157 0.22 12.82 2.89
N TYR A 158 0.26 11.51 2.69
CA TYR A 158 -0.43 10.54 3.53
C TYR A 158 0.59 9.88 4.45
N GLN A 159 0.45 10.09 5.76
CA GLN A 159 1.34 9.50 6.75
C GLN A 159 0.71 8.28 7.42
N SER A 160 1.49 7.20 7.51
CA SER A 160 1.09 5.98 8.22
C SER A 160 1.16 6.16 9.74
N PRO A 161 0.21 5.63 10.51
CA PRO A 161 0.11 5.91 11.94
C PRO A 161 1.16 5.21 12.81
N ILE A 162 1.73 4.09 12.34
CA ILE A 162 2.60 3.21 13.16
C ILE A 162 4.08 3.45 12.86
N LEU A 163 4.45 3.49 11.58
CA LEU A 163 5.85 3.53 11.13
C LEU A 163 6.25 4.87 10.50
N GLY A 164 5.29 5.81 10.38
CA GLY A 164 5.54 7.16 9.87
C GLY A 164 5.95 7.21 8.40
N PHE A 165 5.71 6.15 7.62
CA PHE A 165 5.87 6.17 6.16
C PHE A 165 5.02 7.28 5.56
N VAL A 166 5.61 8.01 4.61
CA VAL A 166 4.92 9.08 3.89
C VAL A 166 4.80 8.71 2.43
N ASP A 167 3.57 8.80 1.95
CA ASP A 167 3.22 8.66 0.54
C ASP A 167 2.83 10.02 -0.01
N ASP A 168 3.40 10.39 -1.16
CA ASP A 168 3.02 11.58 -1.90
C ASP A 168 1.91 11.21 -2.89
N VAL A 169 0.78 11.92 -2.78
CA VAL A 169 -0.35 11.81 -3.70
C VAL A 169 -0.55 13.13 -4.41
N GLU A 170 -0.52 13.09 -5.73
CA GLU A 170 -0.62 14.24 -6.61
C GLU A 170 -1.90 14.13 -7.43
N PHE A 171 -2.61 15.23 -7.58
CA PHE A 171 -3.76 15.37 -8.44
C PHE A 171 -3.54 16.56 -9.35
N TRP A 172 -3.71 16.35 -10.64
CA TRP A 172 -3.55 17.38 -11.66
C TRP A 172 -4.78 17.44 -12.55
N PHE A 173 -5.20 18.65 -12.86
CA PHE A 173 -6.33 18.97 -13.71
C PHE A 173 -5.77 19.58 -15.00
N PRO A 174 -5.50 18.77 -16.04
CA PRO A 174 -4.91 19.24 -17.27
C PRO A 174 -5.76 20.36 -17.89
N PRO A 175 -5.13 21.39 -18.47
CA PRO A 175 -5.87 22.40 -19.20
C PRO A 175 -6.50 21.78 -20.45
N GLY A 176 -7.79 22.02 -20.67
CA GLY A 176 -8.48 21.45 -21.82
C GLY A 176 -9.99 21.57 -21.71
N LYS A 177 -10.68 21.01 -22.71
CA LYS A 177 -12.15 20.85 -22.68
C LYS A 177 -12.57 19.59 -21.92
N ASP A 178 -11.63 18.67 -21.73
CA ASP A 178 -11.90 17.39 -21.11
C ASP A 178 -11.97 17.56 -19.58
N SER A 179 -12.98 16.95 -18.98
CA SER A 179 -13.20 17.01 -17.53
C SER A 179 -12.38 15.97 -16.78
N ILE A 180 -11.08 15.89 -17.10
CA ILE A 180 -10.18 14.84 -16.64
C ILE A 180 -9.34 15.31 -15.45
N VAL A 181 -9.08 14.38 -14.53
CA VAL A 181 -8.12 14.50 -13.44
C VAL A 181 -7.14 13.35 -13.54
N GLU A 182 -5.87 13.72 -13.68
CA GLU A 182 -4.73 12.82 -13.58
C GLU A 182 -4.26 12.74 -12.14
N TYR A 183 -3.71 11.59 -11.75
CA TYR A 183 -3.20 11.41 -10.41
C TYR A 183 -2.02 10.46 -10.35
N ARG A 184 -1.25 10.61 -9.28
CA ARG A 184 -0.14 9.75 -8.92
C ARG A 184 -0.16 9.51 -7.42
N SER A 185 0.09 8.29 -6.97
CA SER A 185 0.19 7.93 -5.56
C SER A 185 1.42 7.05 -5.38
N ALA A 186 2.43 7.53 -4.65
CA ALA A 186 3.71 6.86 -4.52
C ALA A 186 4.29 6.98 -3.11
N SER A 187 4.85 5.89 -2.60
CA SER A 187 5.59 5.90 -1.34
C SER A 187 7.00 6.48 -1.53
N ARG A 188 7.50 7.24 -0.53
CA ARG A 188 8.87 7.81 -0.58
C ARG A 188 9.97 6.78 -0.36
N ILE A 189 9.68 5.74 0.42
CA ILE A 189 10.62 4.69 0.81
C ILE A 189 9.95 3.33 0.64
N GLY A 190 10.77 2.33 0.35
CA GLY A 190 10.37 0.94 0.22
C GLY A 190 10.23 0.54 -1.23
N ASN A 191 10.11 -0.77 -1.45
CA ASN A 191 9.94 -1.34 -2.80
C ASN A 191 8.55 -1.95 -2.98
N PHE A 192 7.80 -2.08 -1.88
CA PHE A 192 6.51 -2.75 -1.84
C PHE A 192 5.65 -2.15 -0.73
N ASP A 193 4.39 -1.88 -1.03
CA ASP A 193 3.45 -1.21 -0.13
C ASP A 193 2.17 -2.03 0.13
N PHE A 194 2.13 -3.32 -0.23
CA PHE A 194 0.91 -4.16 -0.12
C PHE A 194 -0.33 -3.53 -0.79
N ASP A 195 -0.13 -2.84 -1.92
CA ASP A 195 -1.16 -2.11 -2.67
C ASP A 195 -1.83 -0.99 -1.88
N ILE A 196 -1.19 -0.44 -0.84
CA ILE A 196 -1.75 0.66 -0.04
C ILE A 196 -2.07 1.88 -0.92
N ASN A 197 -1.17 2.24 -1.84
CA ASN A 197 -1.40 3.35 -2.77
C ASN A 197 -2.64 3.09 -3.66
N ARG A 198 -2.79 1.86 -4.17
CA ARG A 198 -3.95 1.46 -4.99
C ARG A 198 -5.24 1.43 -4.18
N LYS A 199 -5.22 0.90 -2.95
CA LYS A 199 -6.37 0.89 -2.02
C LYS A 199 -6.82 2.31 -1.68
N ARG A 200 -5.88 3.23 -1.48
CA ARG A 200 -6.17 4.66 -1.24
C ARG A 200 -6.92 5.28 -2.41
N ILE A 201 -6.38 5.16 -3.62
CA ILE A 201 -7.04 5.68 -4.83
C ILE A 201 -8.41 5.05 -5.02
N LYS A 202 -8.56 3.74 -4.78
CA LYS A 202 -9.87 3.07 -4.83
C LYS A 202 -10.86 3.63 -3.80
N ALA A 203 -10.43 3.89 -2.57
CA ALA A 203 -11.28 4.46 -1.53
C ALA A 203 -11.73 5.89 -1.88
N LEU A 204 -10.82 6.71 -2.40
CA LEU A 204 -11.15 8.06 -2.89
C LEU A 204 -12.13 8.00 -4.07
N ARG A 205 -11.90 7.09 -5.03
CA ARG A 205 -12.80 6.87 -6.17
C ARG A 205 -14.24 6.61 -5.73
N VAL A 206 -14.45 5.70 -4.78
CA VAL A 206 -15.80 5.35 -4.29
C VAL A 206 -16.54 6.56 -3.72
N GLU A 207 -15.85 7.45 -2.99
CA GLU A 207 -16.48 8.66 -2.46
C GLU A 207 -16.70 9.74 -3.53
N LEU A 208 -15.80 9.84 -4.51
CA LEU A 208 -15.94 10.75 -5.65
C LEU A 208 -17.07 10.32 -6.60
N GLU A 209 -17.29 9.01 -6.77
CA GLU A 209 -18.40 8.46 -7.56
C GLU A 209 -19.77 8.90 -7.01
N LYS A 210 -19.92 9.00 -5.68
CA LYS A 210 -21.13 9.55 -5.04
C LYS A 210 -21.37 11.02 -5.41
N LYS A 211 -20.32 11.74 -5.79
CA LYS A 211 -20.40 13.13 -6.28
C LYS A 211 -20.61 13.21 -7.80
N GLY A 212 -20.62 12.07 -8.51
CA GLY A 212 -20.82 12.01 -9.97
C GLY A 212 -19.51 11.97 -10.78
N TRP A 213 -18.38 11.68 -10.13
CA TRP A 213 -17.16 11.35 -10.86
C TRP A 213 -17.25 9.93 -11.42
N ALA A 214 -16.48 9.64 -12.46
CA ALA A 214 -16.37 8.28 -12.99
C ALA A 214 -14.94 8.01 -13.44
N SER A 215 -14.51 6.75 -13.38
CA SER A 215 -13.29 6.33 -14.07
C SER A 215 -13.48 6.41 -15.58
N VAL A 216 -12.46 6.85 -16.33
CA VAL A 216 -12.53 6.87 -17.81
C VAL A 216 -12.58 5.45 -18.36
N GLU A 217 -11.86 4.52 -17.72
CA GLU A 217 -11.84 3.10 -18.06
C GLU A 217 -12.21 2.27 -16.84
N THR A 218 -12.94 1.18 -17.05
CA THR A 218 -13.21 0.17 -16.02
C THR A 218 -12.16 -0.93 -16.11
N PHE A 219 -11.46 -1.18 -15.00
CA PHE A 219 -10.60 -2.37 -14.85
C PHE A 219 -11.42 -3.65 -14.72
#